data_AF-A0A8S8XYS2-F1
#
_entry.id   AF-A0A8S8XYS2-F1
#
_cell.length_a   1.000
_cell.length_b   1.000
_cell.length_c   1.000
_cell.angle_alpha   90.00
_cell.angle_beta   90.00
_cell.angle_gamma   90.00
#
_symmetry.space_group_name_H-M   'P 1'
#
loop_
_entity.id
_entity.type
_entity.pdbx_description
1 polymer ?
#
loop_
_entity_poly.entity_id
_entity_poly.type
_entity_poly.pdbx_seq_one_letter_code
_entity_poly.pdbx_strand_id
1 'polypeptide(L)'
;MSVLNILFVGSDEVARSIAKKSDSRDVDNYIYKDLKEEGLFSTISILRPNNYPDKPKPFFTSLTVSDYGIIEVNKVDGSFGEVIVSMASAGIKNGLVIINPSEGEWVDDSQVKALFTTGWAF
;
A
#
# COMPACT_ATOMS: atom_id res chain seq x y z
N MET A 1 -17.26 -10.66 -0.21
CA MET A 1 -16.85 -9.24 -0.17
C MET A 1 -16.81 -8.75 -1.61
N SER A 2 -17.50 -7.66 -1.94
CA SER A 2 -17.59 -7.17 -3.34
C SER A 2 -16.44 -6.24 -3.73
N VAL A 3 -15.77 -5.65 -2.73
CA VAL A 3 -14.62 -4.75 -2.89
C VAL A 3 -13.54 -5.15 -1.89
N LEU A 4 -12.28 -5.17 -2.33
CA LEU A 4 -11.10 -5.27 -1.49
C LEU A 4 -10.43 -3.90 -1.45
N ASN A 5 -10.33 -3.29 -0.27
CA ASN A 5 -9.64 -2.02 -0.10
C ASN A 5 -8.17 -2.26 0.24
N ILE A 6 -7.27 -1.73 -0.59
CA ILE A 6 -5.82 -1.86 -0.43
C ILE A 6 -5.25 -0.49 -0.09
N LEU A 7 -4.64 -0.35 1.08
CA LEU A 7 -3.76 0.80 1.33
C LEU A 7 -2.46 0.59 0.55
N PHE A 8 -2.09 1.53 -0.31
CA PHE A 8 -0.83 1.50 -1.02
C PHE A 8 0.03 2.72 -0.68
N VAL A 9 1.18 2.50 -0.04
CA VAL A 9 2.18 3.53 0.20
C VAL A 9 3.29 3.36 -0.83
N GLY A 10 3.31 4.24 -1.84
CA GLY A 10 4.24 4.17 -2.94
C GLY A 10 3.98 5.23 -4.02
N SER A 11 4.57 5.03 -5.19
CA SER A 11 4.54 5.93 -6.34
C SER A 11 3.22 5.87 -7.12
N ASP A 12 2.85 6.98 -7.77
CA ASP A 12 1.70 7.00 -8.70
C ASP A 12 1.95 6.07 -9.90
N GLU A 13 3.21 5.90 -10.31
CA GLU A 13 3.62 5.02 -11.41
C GLU A 13 3.28 3.56 -11.13
N VAL A 14 3.71 3.01 -9.98
CA VAL A 14 3.39 1.63 -9.60
C VAL A 14 1.88 1.45 -9.46
N ALA A 15 1.17 2.40 -8.83
CA ALA A 15 -0.29 2.31 -8.71
C ALA A 15 -1.01 2.22 -10.07
N ARG A 16 -0.59 3.03 -11.05
CA ARG A 16 -1.16 3.04 -12.41
C ARG A 16 -0.85 1.77 -13.19
N SER A 17 0.28 1.13 -12.92
CA SER A 17 0.63 -0.15 -13.55
C SER A 17 -0.32 -1.27 -13.12
N ILE A 18 -0.94 -1.15 -11.94
CA ILE A 18 -1.83 -2.16 -11.35
C ILE A 18 -3.30 -1.85 -11.67
N ALA A 19 -3.72 -0.59 -11.56
CA ALA A 19 -5.15 -0.22 -11.61
C ALA A 19 -5.40 1.13 -12.28
N LYS A 20 -6.62 1.33 -12.78
CA LYS A 20 -7.01 2.58 -13.45
C LYS A 20 -7.33 3.65 -12.41
N LYS A 21 -6.63 4.79 -12.45
CA LYS A 21 -6.92 5.95 -11.59
C LYS A 21 -8.37 6.43 -11.81
N SER A 22 -9.12 6.60 -10.73
CA SER A 22 -10.55 6.98 -10.76
C SER A 22 -10.86 8.33 -10.11
N ASP A 23 -10.20 8.65 -8.99
CA ASP A 23 -10.34 9.91 -8.25
C ASP A 23 -8.95 10.34 -7.73
N SER A 24 -8.75 11.64 -7.57
CA SER A 24 -7.48 12.21 -7.12
C SER A 24 -7.75 13.46 -6.28
N ARG A 25 -7.58 13.32 -4.97
CA ARG A 25 -7.69 14.41 -3.98
C ARG A 25 -6.52 14.29 -3.00
N ASP A 26 -6.80 14.22 -1.71
CA ASP A 26 -5.81 13.95 -0.67
C ASP A 26 -5.41 12.47 -0.61
N VAL A 27 -6.29 11.58 -1.10
CA VAL A 27 -6.04 10.16 -1.33
C VAL A 27 -6.38 9.90 -2.78
N ASP A 28 -5.43 9.36 -3.54
CA ASP A 28 -5.68 8.87 -4.87
C ASP A 28 -6.37 7.52 -4.81
N ASN A 29 -7.39 7.32 -5.64
CA ASN A 29 -8.08 6.05 -5.76
C ASN A 29 -7.85 5.44 -7.14
N TYR A 30 -7.49 4.15 -7.18
CA TYR A 30 -7.32 3.38 -8.40
C TYR A 30 -8.19 2.13 -8.33
N ILE A 31 -8.88 1.84 -9.43
CA ILE A 31 -9.85 0.76 -9.51
C ILE A 31 -9.37 -0.27 -10.52
N TYR A 32 -9.23 -1.51 -10.05
CA TYR A 32 -9.11 -2.69 -10.90
C TYR A 32 -10.39 -3.51 -10.75
N LYS A 33 -11.02 -3.88 -11.86
CA LYS A 33 -12.22 -4.71 -11.88
C LYS A 33 -11.83 -6.09 -12.39
N ASP A 34 -11.91 -7.07 -11.50
CA ASP A 34 -11.75 -8.46 -11.87
C ASP A 34 -13.10 -9.03 -12.32
N LEU A 35 -13.17 -9.44 -13.59
CA LEU A 35 -14.33 -10.10 -14.18
C LEU A 35 -14.22 -11.59 -13.83
N LYS A 36 -14.80 -12.02 -12.71
CA LYS A 36 -14.89 -13.46 -12.45
C LYS A 36 -15.83 -14.11 -13.47
N GLU A 37 -15.46 -15.31 -13.92
CA GLU A 37 -16.40 -16.19 -14.63
C GLU A 37 -17.65 -16.36 -13.74
N GLU A 38 -18.83 -16.26 -14.35
CA GLU A 38 -20.17 -16.13 -13.71
C GLU A 38 -20.65 -14.72 -13.32
N GLY A 39 -19.94 -13.65 -13.68
CA GLY A 39 -20.48 -12.27 -13.63
C GLY A 39 -20.50 -11.62 -12.25
N LEU A 40 -19.84 -12.23 -11.27
CA LEU A 40 -19.60 -11.65 -9.94
C LEU A 40 -18.32 -10.81 -9.97
N PHE A 41 -18.45 -9.49 -10.15
CA PHE A 41 -17.31 -8.58 -10.07
C PHE A 41 -16.68 -8.60 -8.67
N SER A 42 -15.37 -8.83 -8.60
CA SER A 42 -14.55 -8.43 -7.46
C SER A 42 -13.80 -7.15 -7.84
N THR A 43 -14.03 -6.08 -7.09
CA THR A 43 -13.34 -4.80 -7.31
C THR A 43 -12.16 -4.69 -6.36
N ILE A 44 -11.01 -4.28 -6.85
CA ILE A 44 -9.88 -3.86 -6.03
C ILE A 44 -9.85 -2.33 -6.05
N SER A 45 -9.94 -1.72 -4.86
CA SER A 45 -9.80 -0.28 -4.67
C SER A 45 -8.47 0.00 -4.00
N ILE A 46 -7.53 0.59 -4.74
CA ILE A 46 -6.21 0.96 -4.22
C ILE A 46 -6.28 2.41 -3.75
N LEU A 47 -6.08 2.61 -2.45
CA LEU A 47 -6.06 3.89 -1.77
C LEU A 47 -4.61 4.31 -1.55
N ARG A 48 -4.16 5.33 -2.28
CA ARG A 48 -2.81 5.87 -2.19
C ARG A 48 -2.84 7.26 -1.54
N PRO A 49 -2.45 7.40 -0.26
CA PRO A 49 -2.42 8.70 0.39
C PRO A 49 -1.32 9.58 -0.20
N ASN A 50 -1.65 10.84 -0.47
CA ASN A 50 -0.69 11.80 -1.04
C ASN A 50 0.15 12.46 0.06
N ASN A 51 1.43 12.66 -0.24
CA ASN A 51 2.39 13.42 0.57
C ASN A 51 2.64 12.88 1.99
N TYR A 52 2.53 11.57 2.23
CA TYR A 52 3.11 10.99 3.45
C TYR A 52 4.64 10.96 3.33
N PRO A 53 5.41 11.37 4.36
CA PRO A 53 5.02 11.67 5.74
C PRO A 53 4.62 13.14 6.03
N ASP A 54 4.82 14.08 5.10
CA ASP A 54 4.59 15.52 5.30
C ASP A 54 3.13 15.87 5.66
N LYS A 55 2.18 15.12 5.11
CA LYS A 55 0.74 15.23 5.38
C LYS A 55 0.22 13.86 5.87
N PRO A 56 0.20 13.61 7.19
CA PRO A 56 -0.20 12.30 7.72
C PRO A 56 -1.71 11.99 7.65
N LYS A 57 -2.57 13.02 7.64
CA LYS A 57 -4.03 12.86 7.70
C LYS A 57 -4.63 11.93 6.62
N PRO A 58 -4.25 12.03 5.33
CA PRO A 58 -4.73 11.12 4.29
C PRO A 58 -4.31 9.67 4.56
N PHE A 59 -3.08 9.44 5.02
CA PHE A 59 -2.58 8.12 5.37
C PHE A 59 -3.41 7.47 6.49
N PHE A 60 -3.67 8.19 7.58
CA PHE A 60 -4.53 7.69 8.66
C PHE A 60 -5.98 7.46 8.20
N THR A 61 -6.48 8.26 7.27
CA THR A 61 -7.82 8.06 6.70
C THR A 61 -7.88 6.80 5.83
N SER A 62 -6.82 6.50 5.07
CA SER A 62 -6.75 5.27 4.30
C SER A 62 -6.56 4.03 5.18
N LEU A 63 -5.82 4.14 6.29
CA LEU A 63 -5.63 3.04 7.24
C LEU A 63 -6.94 2.50 7.82
N THR A 64 -7.91 3.38 8.13
CA THR A 64 -9.15 2.97 8.83
C THR A 64 -10.13 2.18 7.96
N VAL A 65 -9.94 2.17 6.63
CA VAL A 65 -10.85 1.55 5.67
C VAL A 65 -10.22 0.40 4.87
N SER A 66 -8.91 0.16 5.06
CA SER A 66 -8.15 -0.82 4.27
C SER A 66 -8.15 -2.20 4.90
N ASP A 67 -8.29 -3.22 4.04
CA ASP A 67 -8.27 -4.64 4.40
C ASP A 67 -6.89 -5.28 4.18
N TYR A 68 -6.07 -4.66 3.31
CA TYR A 68 -4.77 -5.16 2.84
C TYR A 68 -3.79 -4.00 2.67
N GLY A 69 -2.49 -4.24 2.86
CA GLY A 69 -1.43 -3.21 2.74
C GLY A 69 -0.42 -3.52 1.64
N ILE A 70 -0.05 -2.55 0.83
CA ILE A 70 1.09 -2.65 -0.09
C ILE A 70 2.05 -1.51 0.21
N ILE A 71 3.34 -1.82 0.32
CA ILE A 71 4.40 -0.85 0.55
C ILE A 71 5.43 -0.96 -0.57
N GLU A 72 5.63 0.11 -1.31
CA GLU A 72 6.79 0.27 -2.19
C GLU A 72 7.96 0.85 -1.36
N VAL A 73 9.06 0.11 -1.32
CA VAL A 73 10.23 0.43 -0.50
C VAL A 73 11.35 0.92 -1.40
N ASN A 74 11.56 2.23 -1.39
CA ASN A 74 12.66 2.87 -2.09
C ASN A 74 13.91 3.04 -1.19
N LYS A 75 13.72 3.07 0.12
CA LYS A 75 14.77 3.16 1.16
C LYS A 75 14.26 2.61 2.49
N VAL A 76 15.16 2.14 3.35
CA VAL A 76 14.84 1.72 4.72
C VAL A 76 15.11 2.87 5.68
N ASP A 77 14.07 3.60 6.08
CA ASP A 77 14.18 4.77 6.96
C ASP A 77 13.07 4.82 8.02
N GLY A 78 13.03 5.93 8.78
CA GLY A 78 12.03 6.13 9.84
C GLY A 78 10.59 6.11 9.30
N SER A 79 10.34 6.73 8.16
CA SER A 79 8.99 6.77 7.56
C SER A 79 8.53 5.40 7.11
N PHE A 80 9.43 4.58 6.55
CA PHE A 80 9.13 3.18 6.24
C PHE A 80 8.75 2.39 7.52
N GLY A 81 9.52 2.54 8.60
CA GLY A 81 9.20 1.92 9.89
C GLY A 81 7.84 2.36 10.46
N GLU A 82 7.52 3.65 10.38
CA GLU A 82 6.21 4.17 10.80
C GLU A 82 5.04 3.57 10.00
N VAL A 83 5.21 3.37 8.69
CA VAL A 83 4.17 2.74 7.86
C VAL A 83 3.89 1.32 8.33
N ILE A 84 4.93 0.52 8.58
CA ILE A 84 4.80 -0.86 9.08
C ILE A 84 4.06 -0.87 10.41
N VAL A 85 4.52 -0.06 11.38
CA VAL A 85 3.92 -0.01 12.73
C VAL A 85 2.47 0.48 12.66
N SER A 86 2.18 1.46 11.81
CA SER A 86 0.83 2.02 11.66
C SER A 86 -0.14 1.01 11.05
N MET A 87 0.28 0.31 9.99
CA MET A 87 -0.55 -0.74 9.39
C MET A 87 -0.76 -1.91 10.39
N ALA A 88 0.27 -2.30 11.15
CA ALA A 88 0.15 -3.30 12.21
C ALA A 88 -0.87 -2.88 13.27
N SER A 89 -0.78 -1.63 13.72
CA SER A 89 -1.65 -1.04 14.74
C SER A 89 -3.09 -0.90 14.26
N ALA A 90 -3.30 -0.70 12.96
CA ALA A 90 -4.62 -0.68 12.32
C ALA A 90 -5.24 -2.08 12.14
N GLY A 91 -4.50 -3.16 12.46
CA GLY A 91 -4.97 -4.53 12.30
C GLY A 91 -4.91 -5.05 10.86
N ILE A 92 -4.20 -4.37 9.97
CA ILE A 92 -3.92 -4.86 8.62
C ILE A 92 -2.87 -5.96 8.74
N LYS A 93 -3.31 -7.21 8.57
CA LYS A 93 -2.46 -8.41 8.75
C LYS A 93 -1.91 -8.95 7.44
N ASN A 94 -2.52 -8.57 6.32
CA ASN A 94 -2.20 -9.09 5.00
C ASN A 94 -1.64 -7.98 4.11
N GLY A 95 -0.62 -8.26 3.33
CA GLY A 95 0.08 -7.27 2.54
C GLY A 95 1.16 -7.80 1.60
N LEU A 96 1.71 -6.89 0.79
CA LEU A 96 2.82 -7.13 -0.12
C LEU A 96 3.85 -6.02 0.04
N VAL A 97 5.12 -6.37 -0.09
CA VAL A 97 6.24 -5.41 -0.13
C VAL A 97 6.87 -5.45 -1.51
N ILE A 98 7.02 -4.29 -2.13
CA ILE A 98 7.67 -4.11 -3.43
C ILE A 98 9.00 -3.42 -3.17
N ILE A 99 10.12 -4.11 -3.37
CA ILE A 99 11.44 -3.50 -3.29
C ILE A 99 11.70 -2.76 -4.61
N ASN A 100 11.72 -1.44 -4.57
CA ASN A 100 11.93 -0.59 -5.73
C ASN A 100 12.87 0.58 -5.38
N PRO A 101 14.19 0.33 -5.21
CA PRO A 101 15.15 1.36 -4.84
C PRO A 101 15.13 2.51 -5.86
N SER A 102 15.37 3.74 -5.37
CA SER A 102 15.59 4.88 -6.27
C SER A 102 16.79 4.64 -7.19
N GLU A 103 16.85 5.34 -8.32
CA GLU A 103 17.92 5.14 -9.30
C GLU A 103 19.31 5.39 -8.66
N GLY A 104 20.20 4.40 -8.76
CA GLY A 104 21.53 4.43 -8.15
C GLY A 104 21.59 4.07 -6.66
N GLU A 105 20.43 3.86 -6.03
CA GLU A 105 20.33 3.43 -4.63
C GLU A 105 20.17 1.91 -4.52
N TRP A 106 20.32 1.40 -3.30
CA TRP A 106 20.12 -0.01 -2.98
C TRP A 106 19.29 -0.17 -1.71
N VAL A 107 18.42 -1.19 -1.71
CA VAL A 107 17.60 -1.59 -0.56
C VAL A 107 17.97 -3.02 -0.20
N ASP A 108 18.38 -3.23 1.06
CA ASP A 108 18.67 -4.57 1.58
C ASP A 108 17.37 -5.34 1.85
N ASP A 109 17.08 -6.34 1.02
CA ASP A 109 15.97 -7.27 1.21
C ASP A 109 16.00 -7.96 2.58
N SER A 110 17.17 -8.27 3.12
CA SER A 110 17.31 -8.91 4.43
C SER A 110 16.86 -7.98 5.55
N GLN A 111 17.20 -6.69 5.44
CA GLN A 111 16.78 -5.67 6.39
C GLN A 111 15.27 -5.44 6.31
N VAL A 112 14.72 -5.38 5.09
CA VAL A 112 13.28 -5.27 4.86
C VAL A 112 12.55 -6.43 5.52
N LYS A 113 12.96 -7.68 5.26
CA LYS A 113 12.35 -8.89 5.84
C LYS A 113 12.41 -8.92 7.36
N ALA A 114 13.53 -8.51 7.95
CA ALA A 114 13.70 -8.47 9.41
C ALA A 114 12.69 -7.55 10.10
N LEU A 115 12.21 -6.49 9.43
CA LEU A 115 11.23 -5.56 9.97
C LEU A 115 9.79 -6.10 9.99
N PHE A 116 9.48 -7.09 9.16
CA PHE A 116 8.15 -7.73 9.15
C PHE A 116 8.05 -8.93 10.08
N THR A 117 9.19 -9.51 10.51
CA THR A 117 9.22 -10.72 11.37
C THR A 117 8.66 -10.48 12.78
N THR A 118 8.50 -9.23 13.21
CA THR A 118 8.02 -8.83 14.54
C THR A 118 6.51 -8.67 14.69
N GLY A 119 5.70 -8.97 13.66
CA GLY A 119 4.23 -8.92 13.80
C GLY A 119 3.39 -9.03 12.53
N TRP A 120 4.00 -9.22 11.36
CA TRP A 120 3.32 -9.42 10.07
C TRP A 120 3.57 -10.84 9.58
N ALA A 121 2.59 -11.44 8.88
CA ALA A 121 2.73 -12.77 8.30
C ALA A 121 2.99 -12.68 6.80
N PHE A 122 4.23 -12.39 6.39
CA PHE A 122 4.77 -12.68 5.04
C PHE A 122 6.24 -13.11 5.11
#